data_AF-A0A3D2L6Z6-F1
#
_entry.id   AF-A0A3D2L6Z6-F1
#
_cell.length_a   1.000
_cell.length_b   1.000
_cell.length_c   1.000
_cell.angle_alpha   90.00
_cell.angle_beta   90.00
_cell.angle_gamma   90.00
#
_symmetry.space_group_name_H-M   'P 1'
#
loop_
_entity.id
_entity.type
_entity.pdbx_description
1 polymer ?
#
loop_
_entity_poly.entity_id
_entity_poly.type
_entity_poly.pdbx_seq_one_letter_code
_entity_poly.pdbx_strand_id
1 'polypeptide(L)'
;MTYVASSPLLARSDMSWLTEWRRTLDWGLFGGAFFLIAIGLLMSLAAGPTAAARIGYSDEYFFVFRQVCFAGLGATIMVVVSMLDRTWARRFATLVFIVSLALMFFILVWGHEAKGAQRWLRFAGFSLQPSEMVKPALIVLSGWLLAQRELYP
;
A
#
# COMPACT_ATOMS: atom_id res chain seq x y z
N MET A 1 -36.15 -33.74 20.10
CA MET A 1 -34.69 -33.85 19.98
C MET A 1 -34.30 -33.17 18.67
N THR A 2 -34.10 -31.84 18.70
CA THR A 2 -33.84 -31.02 17.51
C THR A 2 -32.34 -31.03 17.20
N TYR A 3 -31.97 -31.65 16.09
CA TYR A 3 -30.61 -31.62 15.57
C TYR A 3 -30.32 -30.22 15.02
N VAL A 4 -29.47 -29.46 15.70
CA VAL A 4 -28.81 -28.28 15.12
C VAL A 4 -27.72 -28.82 14.21
N ALA A 5 -27.98 -28.84 12.91
CA ALA A 5 -26.94 -29.15 11.94
C ALA A 5 -25.88 -28.04 12.00
N SER A 6 -24.69 -28.37 12.51
CA SER A 6 -23.52 -27.50 12.42
C SER A 6 -23.15 -27.38 10.94
N SER A 7 -23.50 -26.27 10.31
CA SER A 7 -23.07 -25.95 8.96
C SER A 7 -21.54 -25.97 8.91
N PRO A 8 -20.92 -26.68 7.94
CA PRO A 8 -19.47 -26.67 7.81
C PRO A 8 -19.01 -25.24 7.50
N LEU A 9 -17.94 -24.78 8.15
CA LEU A 9 -17.31 -23.45 7.99
C LEU A 9 -16.83 -23.11 6.56
N LEU A 10 -17.08 -23.99 5.59
CA LEU A 10 -16.69 -23.90 4.18
C LEU A 10 -17.78 -24.49 3.27
N ALA A 11 -19.03 -24.12 3.50
CA ALA A 11 -20.09 -24.48 2.55
C ALA A 11 -19.86 -23.71 1.23
N ARG A 12 -19.94 -24.37 0.08
CA ARG A 12 -19.83 -23.71 -1.25
C ARG A 12 -20.86 -22.59 -1.48
N SER A 13 -21.92 -22.57 -0.67
CA SER A 13 -22.98 -21.56 -0.66
C SER A 13 -22.63 -20.29 0.13
N ASP A 14 -21.46 -20.22 0.79
CA ASP A 14 -21.07 -19.01 1.52
C ASP A 14 -20.69 -17.88 0.57
N MET A 15 -21.65 -16.99 0.33
CA MET A 15 -21.47 -15.69 -0.37
C MET A 15 -20.98 -14.61 0.60
N SER A 16 -20.15 -14.99 1.58
CA SER A 16 -19.55 -14.01 2.46
C SER A 16 -18.55 -13.16 1.67
N TRP A 17 -18.48 -11.87 1.96
CA TRP A 17 -17.53 -10.95 1.30
C TRP A 17 -16.07 -11.42 1.44
N LEU A 18 -15.72 -12.10 2.54
CA LEU A 18 -14.40 -12.72 2.75
C LEU A 18 -14.15 -13.91 1.81
N THR A 19 -15.17 -14.74 1.57
CA THR A 19 -15.08 -15.89 0.66
C THR A 19 -14.90 -15.41 -0.78
N GLU A 20 -15.61 -14.34 -1.18
CA GLU A 20 -15.48 -13.74 -2.51
C GLU A 20 -14.11 -13.09 -2.71
N TRP A 21 -13.63 -12.31 -1.73
CA TRP A 21 -12.29 -11.73 -1.74
C TRP A 21 -11.21 -12.82 -1.89
N ARG A 22 -11.29 -13.91 -1.11
CA ARG A 22 -10.35 -15.04 -1.19
C ARG A 22 -10.33 -15.71 -2.57
N ARG A 23 -11.48 -15.76 -3.25
CA ARG A 23 -11.62 -16.39 -4.58
C ARG A 23 -11.17 -15.49 -5.72
N THR A 24 -11.33 -14.17 -5.56
CA THR A 24 -10.95 -13.18 -6.58
C THR A 24 -9.48 -12.78 -6.50
N LEU A 25 -8.83 -13.03 -5.36
CA LEU A 25 -7.40 -12.80 -5.19
C LEU A 25 -6.52 -13.73 -6.03
N ASP A 26 -5.54 -13.14 -6.70
CA ASP A 26 -4.43 -13.87 -7.31
C ASP A 26 -3.38 -14.21 -6.24
N TRP A 27 -3.39 -15.46 -5.79
CA TRP A 27 -2.45 -15.97 -4.79
C TRP A 27 -1.00 -15.99 -5.25
N GLY A 28 -0.75 -16.07 -6.56
CA GLY A 28 0.60 -16.01 -7.12
C GLY A 28 1.18 -14.61 -6.98
N LEU A 29 0.40 -13.58 -7.32
CA LEU A 29 0.80 -12.19 -7.16
C LEU A 29 0.99 -11.82 -5.69
N PHE A 30 0.06 -12.25 -4.83
CA PHE A 30 0.15 -12.00 -3.39
C PHE A 30 1.39 -12.68 -2.78
N GLY A 31 1.61 -13.96 -3.09
CA GLY A 31 2.78 -14.71 -2.65
C GLY A 31 4.08 -14.08 -3.14
N GLY A 32 4.14 -13.66 -4.41
CA GLY A 32 5.28 -12.96 -4.98
C GLY A 32 5.57 -11.63 -4.27
N ALA A 33 4.54 -10.84 -3.96
CA ALA A 33 4.70 -9.59 -3.21
C ALA A 33 5.26 -9.84 -1.81
N PHE A 34 4.71 -10.79 -1.05
CA PHE A 34 5.23 -11.15 0.27
C PHE A 34 6.65 -11.72 0.23
N PHE A 35 6.97 -12.48 -0.82
CA PHE A 35 8.32 -12.99 -1.03
C PHE A 35 9.33 -11.86 -1.26
N LEU A 36 8.99 -10.87 -2.08
CA LEU A 36 9.84 -9.69 -2.28
C LEU A 36 10.00 -8.85 -1.01
N ILE A 37 8.92 -8.70 -0.22
CA ILE A 37 8.98 -8.05 1.09
C ILE A 37 9.95 -8.79 2.03
N ALA A 38 9.87 -10.13 2.09
CA ALA A 38 10.75 -10.95 2.91
C ALA A 38 12.22 -10.79 2.50
N ILE A 39 12.53 -10.83 1.20
CA ILE A 39 13.88 -10.57 0.70
C ILE A 39 14.34 -9.16 1.09
N GLY A 40 13.50 -8.15 0.93
CA GLY A 40 13.82 -6.78 1.33
C GLY A 40 14.14 -6.64 2.82
N LEU A 41 13.41 -7.37 3.69
CA LEU A 41 13.68 -7.42 5.12
C LEU A 41 15.00 -8.14 5.44
N LEU A 42 15.28 -9.25 4.76
CA LEU A 42 16.56 -9.97 4.91
C LEU A 42 17.75 -9.08 4.48
N MET A 43 17.61 -8.36 3.37
CA MET A 43 18.64 -7.41 2.92
C MET A 43 18.80 -6.26 3.91
N SER A 44 17.71 -5.76 4.47
CA SER A 44 17.77 -4.72 5.51
C SER A 44 18.47 -5.21 6.77
N LEU A 45 18.28 -6.47 7.17
CA LEU A 45 18.99 -7.06 8.31
C LEU A 45 20.48 -7.23 8.02
N ALA A 46 20.86 -7.62 6.80
CA ALA A 46 22.25 -7.78 6.41
C ALA A 46 23.00 -6.45 6.30
N ALA A 47 22.38 -5.41 5.73
CA ALA A 47 23.02 -4.12 5.47
C ALA A 47 22.76 -3.07 6.57
N GLY A 48 21.72 -3.22 7.37
CA GLY A 48 21.28 -2.24 8.37
C GLY A 48 22.33 -1.91 9.44
N PRO A 49 22.89 -2.90 10.15
CA PRO A 49 23.90 -2.68 11.19
C PRO A 49 25.16 -1.99 10.67
N THR A 50 25.65 -2.42 9.51
CA THR A 50 26.83 -1.82 8.88
C THR A 50 26.58 -0.37 8.43
N ALA A 51 25.37 -0.06 7.97
CA ALA A 51 24.97 1.30 7.64
C ALA A 51 24.80 2.19 8.89
N ALA A 52 24.21 1.66 9.97
CA ALA A 52 24.07 2.37 11.25
C ALA A 52 25.41 2.75 11.86
N ALA A 53 26.37 1.82 11.87
CA ALA A 53 27.73 2.06 12.34
C ALA A 53 28.46 3.16 11.54
N ARG A 54 28.27 3.21 10.21
CA ARG A 54 28.87 4.25 9.35
C ARG A 54 28.29 5.64 9.56
N ILE A 55 27.01 5.73 9.91
CA ILE A 55 26.28 6.99 10.08
C ILE A 55 26.36 7.48 11.55
N GLY A 56 26.87 6.65 12.46
CA GLY A 56 27.06 7.00 13.87
C GLY A 56 25.78 6.89 14.71
N TYR A 57 24.83 6.06 14.30
CA TYR A 57 23.67 5.74 15.15
C TYR A 57 24.10 4.81 16.29
N SER A 58 23.60 5.08 17.51
CA SER A 58 23.89 4.25 18.69
C SER A 58 23.19 2.89 18.68
N ASP A 59 22.15 2.75 17.87
CA ASP A 59 21.37 1.52 17.71
C ASP A 59 21.64 0.93 16.31
N GLU A 60 22.30 -0.23 16.28
CA GLU A 60 22.64 -0.96 15.06
C GLU A 60 21.40 -1.45 14.30
N TYR A 61 20.28 -1.66 14.97
CA TYR A 61 19.04 -2.19 14.38
C TYR A 61 18.03 -1.11 14.01
N PHE A 62 18.38 0.18 14.16
CA PHE A 62 17.49 1.30 13.86
C PHE A 62 16.85 1.21 12.46
N PHE A 63 17.66 0.93 11.43
CA PHE A 63 17.16 0.81 10.05
C PHE A 63 16.29 -0.43 9.84
N VAL A 64 16.61 -1.53 10.52
CA VAL A 64 15.85 -2.79 10.44
C VAL A 64 14.47 -2.61 11.04
N PHE A 65 14.38 -2.04 12.24
CA PHE A 65 13.11 -1.79 12.92
C PHE A 65 12.19 -0.91 12.06
N ARG A 66 12.76 0.16 11.49
CA ARG A 66 12.05 1.06 10.59
C ARG A 66 11.56 0.35 9.33
N GLN A 67 12.40 -0.50 8.71
CA GLN A 67 12.01 -1.28 7.53
C GLN A 67 10.86 -2.26 7.85
N VAL A 68 10.91 -2.95 9.00
CA VAL A 68 9.84 -3.85 9.45
C VAL A 68 8.54 -3.09 9.65
N CYS A 69 8.58 -1.91 10.29
CA CYS A 69 7.39 -1.07 10.49
C CYS A 69 6.76 -0.63 9.16
N PHE A 70 7.57 -0.17 8.19
CA PHE A 70 7.07 0.23 6.88
C PHE A 70 6.58 -0.96 6.05
N ALA A 71 7.26 -2.09 6.10
CA ALA A 71 6.83 -3.32 5.44
C ALA A 71 5.50 -3.82 5.99
N GLY A 72 5.33 -3.80 7.32
CA GLY A 72 4.09 -4.15 7.99
C GLY A 72 2.95 -3.21 7.60
N LEU A 73 3.17 -1.89 7.69
CA LEU A 73 2.18 -0.89 7.29
C LEU A 73 1.78 -1.05 5.80
N GLY A 74 2.77 -1.23 4.92
CA GLY A 74 2.53 -1.43 3.49
C GLY A 74 1.75 -2.72 3.20
N ALA A 75 2.10 -3.82 3.86
CA ALA A 75 1.38 -5.09 3.73
C ALA A 75 -0.07 -4.99 4.23
N THR A 76 -0.30 -4.30 5.36
CA THR A 76 -1.65 -4.04 5.86
C THR A 76 -2.47 -3.20 4.87
N ILE A 77 -1.90 -2.11 4.34
CA ILE A 77 -2.57 -1.27 3.33
C ILE A 77 -2.90 -2.10 2.08
N MET A 78 -1.96 -2.93 1.60
CA MET A 78 -2.18 -3.80 0.45
C MET A 78 -3.36 -4.75 0.68
N VAL A 79 -3.42 -5.42 1.82
CA VAL A 79 -4.53 -6.33 2.17
C VAL A 79 -5.84 -5.55 2.23
N VAL A 80 -5.91 -4.44 2.96
CA VAL A 80 -7.14 -3.65 3.12
C VAL A 80 -7.64 -3.10 1.79
N VAL A 81 -6.74 -2.56 0.95
CA VAL A 81 -7.11 -2.02 -0.37
C VAL A 81 -7.57 -3.14 -1.31
N SER A 82 -7.00 -4.34 -1.21
CA SER A 82 -7.43 -5.49 -2.01
C SER A 82 -8.85 -5.97 -1.70
N MET A 83 -9.39 -5.61 -0.53
CA MET A 83 -10.76 -5.93 -0.10
C MET A 83 -11.79 -4.92 -0.61
N LEU A 84 -11.37 -3.83 -1.26
CA LEU A 84 -12.29 -2.80 -1.73
C LEU A 84 -13.02 -3.24 -3.00
N ASP A 85 -14.34 -3.12 -2.98
CA ASP A 85 -15.16 -3.25 -4.18
C ASP A 85 -14.82 -2.16 -5.20
N ARG A 86 -15.12 -2.42 -6.48
CA ARG A 86 -14.83 -1.51 -7.62
C ARG A 86 -15.28 -0.06 -7.37
N THR A 87 -16.47 0.13 -6.78
CA THR A 87 -17.02 1.47 -6.46
C THR A 87 -16.18 2.19 -5.41
N TRP A 88 -15.79 1.48 -4.35
CA TRP A 88 -15.00 2.03 -3.26
C TRP A 88 -13.54 2.23 -3.67
N ALA A 89 -12.97 1.30 -4.44
CA ALA A 89 -11.64 1.43 -5.03
C ALA A 89 -11.54 2.71 -5.89
N ARG A 90 -12.55 3.01 -6.72
CA ARG A 90 -12.61 4.26 -7.49
C ARG A 90 -12.70 5.50 -6.60
N ARG A 91 -13.59 5.50 -5.59
CA ARG A 91 -13.75 6.63 -4.66
C ARG A 91 -12.46 6.90 -3.89
N PHE A 92 -11.84 5.84 -3.38
CA PHE A 92 -10.56 5.90 -2.69
C PHE A 92 -9.45 6.42 -3.60
N ALA A 93 -9.33 5.89 -4.82
CA ALA A 93 -8.37 6.39 -5.81
C ALA A 93 -8.59 7.88 -6.13
N THR A 94 -9.85 8.32 -6.28
CA THR A 94 -10.18 9.74 -6.53
C THR A 94 -9.71 10.62 -5.37
N LEU A 95 -9.99 10.20 -4.13
CA LEU A 95 -9.56 10.92 -2.94
C LEU A 95 -8.03 10.98 -2.85
N VAL A 96 -7.35 9.84 -3.01
CA VAL A 96 -5.88 9.76 -3.00
C VAL A 96 -5.28 10.65 -4.08
N PHE A 97 -5.87 10.69 -5.28
CA PHE A 97 -5.43 11.53 -6.38
C PHE A 97 -5.52 13.02 -6.04
N ILE A 98 -6.70 13.48 -5.59
CA ILE A 98 -6.95 14.89 -5.25
C ILE A 98 -6.05 15.32 -4.09
N VAL A 99 -5.98 14.53 -3.03
CA VAL A 99 -5.13 14.82 -1.85
C VAL A 99 -3.67 14.87 -2.27
N SER A 100 -3.20 13.90 -3.04
CA SER A 100 -1.78 13.86 -3.45
C SER A 100 -1.43 15.00 -4.40
N LEU A 101 -2.33 15.40 -5.31
CA LEU A 101 -2.16 16.60 -6.14
C LEU A 101 -2.11 17.86 -5.29
N ALA A 102 -3.04 18.02 -4.34
CA ALA A 102 -3.05 19.16 -3.44
C ALA A 102 -1.74 19.24 -2.62
N LEU A 103 -1.24 18.10 -2.13
CA LEU A 103 0.06 18.03 -1.47
C LEU A 103 1.21 18.40 -2.41
N MET A 104 1.21 17.96 -3.66
CA MET A 104 2.24 18.37 -4.65
C MET A 104 2.23 19.88 -4.87
N PHE A 105 1.05 20.48 -5.05
CA PHE A 105 0.92 21.94 -5.15
C PHE A 105 1.40 22.65 -3.88
N PHE A 106 1.06 22.11 -2.70
CA PHE A 106 1.49 22.65 -1.42
C PHE A 106 3.02 22.65 -1.29
N ILE A 107 3.71 21.58 -1.73
CA ILE A 107 5.17 21.56 -1.75
C ILE A 107 5.75 22.69 -2.60
N LEU A 108 5.15 23.04 -3.74
CA LEU A 108 5.67 24.13 -4.57
C LEU A 108 5.60 25.50 -3.87
N VAL A 109 4.65 25.69 -2.95
CA VAL A 109 4.43 26.97 -2.25
C VAL A 109 5.16 27.02 -0.90
N TRP A 110 5.23 25.90 -0.17
CA TRP A 110 5.73 25.83 1.21
C TRP A 110 6.77 24.72 1.45
N GLY A 111 7.30 24.11 0.39
CA GLY A 111 8.26 23.02 0.53
C GLY A 111 9.53 23.45 1.25
N HIS A 112 10.18 22.49 1.89
CA HIS A 112 11.51 22.66 2.46
C HIS A 112 12.52 22.07 1.45
N GLU A 113 13.53 22.86 1.05
CA GLU A 113 14.57 22.38 0.14
C GLU A 113 15.43 21.30 0.79
N ALA A 114 15.38 20.08 0.25
CA ALA A 114 16.38 19.07 0.54
C ALA A 114 17.16 18.79 -0.75
N LYS A 115 18.47 19.11 -0.75
CA LYS A 115 19.41 18.86 -1.86
C LYS A 115 19.00 19.49 -3.22
N GLY A 116 18.45 20.70 -3.21
CA GLY A 116 18.16 21.47 -4.43
C GLY A 116 16.87 21.07 -5.19
N ALA A 117 16.02 20.21 -4.61
CA ALA A 117 14.68 19.93 -5.16
C ALA A 117 13.67 19.65 -4.03
N GLN A 118 12.62 20.45 -3.94
CA GLN A 118 11.51 20.22 -3.01
C GLN A 118 10.62 19.07 -3.53
N ARG A 119 10.90 17.84 -3.08
CA ARG A 119 10.19 16.63 -3.55
C ARG A 119 9.60 15.77 -2.43
N TRP A 120 10.06 15.97 -1.20
CA TRP A 120 9.71 15.14 -0.05
C TRP A 120 9.12 16.01 1.05
N LEU A 121 7.91 15.68 1.52
CA LEU A 121 7.42 16.23 2.78
C LEU A 121 8.06 15.44 3.92
N ARG A 122 8.79 16.14 4.77
CA ARG A 122 9.31 15.56 6.02
C ARG A 122 8.36 15.96 7.14
N PHE A 123 7.75 14.97 7.78
CA PHE A 123 6.87 15.19 8.93
C PHE A 123 7.20 14.15 10.00
N ALA A 124 7.55 14.61 11.21
CA ALA A 124 7.78 13.76 12.39
C ALA A 124 8.67 12.51 12.16
N GLY A 125 9.77 12.63 11.39
CA GLY A 125 10.69 11.51 11.09
C GLY A 125 10.29 10.63 9.91
N PHE A 126 9.11 10.86 9.33
CA PHE A 126 8.63 10.24 8.09
C PHE A 126 8.88 11.16 6.90
N SER A 127 9.19 10.55 5.76
CA SER A 127 9.36 11.24 4.49
C SER A 127 8.32 10.70 3.52
N LEU A 128 7.33 11.51 3.17
CA LEU A 128 6.27 11.16 2.24
C LEU A 128 6.50 11.88 0.91
N GLN A 129 6.45 11.11 -0.18
CA GLN A 129 6.54 11.64 -1.53
C GLN A 129 5.16 11.55 -2.20
N PRO A 130 4.43 12.67 -2.35
CA PRO A 130 3.06 12.63 -2.87
C PRO A 130 2.97 12.05 -4.29
N SER A 131 4.02 12.21 -5.11
CA SER A 131 4.05 11.65 -6.45
C SER A 131 4.02 10.12 -6.47
N GLU A 132 4.44 9.44 -5.40
CA GLU A 132 4.30 7.98 -5.30
C GLU A 132 2.85 7.56 -5.08
N MET A 133 2.06 8.38 -4.39
CA MET A 133 0.63 8.13 -4.13
C MET A 133 -0.24 8.43 -5.36
N VAL A 134 0.14 9.42 -6.18
CA VAL A 134 -0.58 9.76 -7.43
C VAL A 134 -0.57 8.62 -8.44
N LYS A 135 0.55 7.88 -8.58
CA LYS A 135 0.71 6.83 -9.61
C LYS A 135 -0.39 5.76 -9.57
N PRO A 136 -0.60 5.03 -8.45
CA PRO A 136 -1.66 4.00 -8.40
C PRO A 136 -3.05 4.60 -8.57
N ALA A 137 -3.29 5.79 -8.02
CA ALA A 137 -4.56 6.49 -8.18
C ALA A 137 -4.86 6.84 -9.65
N LEU A 138 -3.84 7.33 -10.38
CA LEU A 138 -3.94 7.64 -11.79
C LEU A 138 -4.20 6.39 -12.63
N ILE A 139 -3.59 5.24 -12.32
CA ILE A 139 -3.83 3.97 -13.01
C ILE A 139 -5.31 3.58 -12.89
N VAL A 140 -5.86 3.61 -11.68
CA VAL A 140 -7.26 3.25 -11.42
C VAL A 140 -8.22 4.22 -12.13
N LEU A 141 -7.98 5.53 -12.01
CA LEU A 141 -8.84 6.56 -12.62
C LEU A 141 -8.78 6.52 -14.15
N SER A 142 -7.59 6.35 -14.73
CA SER A 142 -7.42 6.25 -16.18
C SER A 142 -8.12 5.01 -16.73
N GLY A 143 -7.96 3.86 -16.07
CA GLY A 143 -8.67 2.63 -16.44
C GLY A 143 -10.19 2.80 -16.38
N TRP A 144 -10.69 3.47 -15.35
CA TRP A 144 -12.12 3.75 -15.22
C TRP A 144 -12.64 4.72 -16.31
N LEU A 145 -11.93 5.80 -16.59
CA LEU A 145 -12.30 6.77 -17.63
C LEU A 145 -12.35 6.11 -19.02
N LEU A 146 -11.36 5.28 -19.33
CA LEU A 146 -11.32 4.53 -20.59
C LEU A 146 -12.46 3.52 -20.70
N ALA A 147 -12.78 2.81 -19.62
CA ALA A 147 -13.90 1.87 -19.58
C ALA A 147 -15.27 2.57 -19.77
N GLN A 148 -15.42 3.81 -19.30
CA GLN A 148 -16.66 4.57 -19.53
C GLN A 148 -16.83 4.99 -20.99
N ARG A 149 -15.74 5.28 -21.70
CA ARG A 149 -15.79 5.64 -23.13
C ARG A 149 -16.31 4.50 -23.99
N GLU A 150 -16.02 3.24 -23.65
CA GLU A 150 -16.57 2.08 -24.38
C GLU A 150 -18.07 1.87 -24.12
N LEU A 151 -18.57 2.27 -22.95
CA LEU A 151 -19.98 2.14 -22.58
C LEU A 151 -20.88 3.22 -23.20
N TYR A 152 -20.30 4.37 -23.57
CA TYR A 152 -20.98 5.50 -24.22
C TYR A 152 -20.13 6.00 -25.41
N PRO A 153 -20.13 5.27 -26.55
CA PRO A 153 -19.32 5.60 -27.71
C PRO A 153 -19.72 6.91 -28.40
#